data_AF-A0A6C0BVK1-F1
#
_entry.id   AF-A0A6C0BVK1-F1
#
_cell.length_a   1.000
_cell.length_b   1.000
_cell.length_c   1.000
_cell.angle_alpha   90.00
_cell.angle_beta   90.00
_cell.angle_gamma   90.00
#
_symmetry.space_group_name_H-M   'P 1'
#
loop_
_entity.id
_entity.type
_entity.pdbx_description
1 polymer ?
#
loop_
_entity_poly.entity_id
_entity_poly.type
_entity_poly.pdbx_seq_one_letter_code
_entity_poly.pdbx_strand_id
1 'polypeptide(L)' 'MIKELEDILKEFEVEHEDLKEVSHYNEDDQKSIAAYLKKFGPREKKAFVIAKQHLGTSFHILRSTGYNEWKKT' A
#
# COMPACT_ATOMS: atom_id res chain seq x y z
N MET A 1 4.64 3.33 11.95
CA MET A 1 3.88 2.39 11.10
C MET A 1 3.37 1.25 11.97
N ILE A 2 2.12 0.82 11.82
CA ILE A 2 1.57 -0.34 12.52
C ILE A 2 2.22 -1.63 12.01
N LYS A 3 2.46 -2.57 12.91
CA LYS A 3 3.18 -3.83 12.60
C LYS A 3 2.51 -4.65 11.50
N GLU A 4 1.18 -4.63 11.43
CA GLU A 4 0.41 -5.35 10.41
C GLU A 4 0.73 -4.84 8.99
N LEU A 5 0.76 -3.51 8.80
CA LEU A 5 1.06 -2.92 7.50
C LEU A 5 2.51 -3.19 7.06
N GLU A 6 3.44 -3.18 8.01
CA GLU A 6 4.84 -3.52 7.74
C GLU A 6 4.98 -4.96 7.25
N ASP A 7 4.29 -5.90 7.89
CA ASP A 7 4.32 -7.32 7.53
C ASP A 7 3.76 -7.57 6.13
N ILE A 8 2.61 -6.96 5.83
CA ILE A 8 1.99 -7.04 4.49
C ILE A 8 2.95 -6.50 3.42
N LEU A 9 3.60 -5.36 3.65
CA LEU A 9 4.49 -4.79 2.64
C LEU A 9 5.77 -5.61 2.45
N LYS A 10 6.25 -6.29 3.49
CA LYS A 10 7.35 -7.27 3.34
C LYS A 10 6.94 -8.46 2.47
N GLU A 11 5.70 -8.93 2.58
CA GLU A 11 5.18 -9.98 1.68
C GLU A 11 5.14 -9.55 0.21
N PHE A 12 5.10 -8.25 -0.07
CA PHE A 12 5.06 -7.71 -1.43
C PHE A 12 6.48 -7.54 -2.00
N GLU A 13 7.52 -7.97 -1.28
CA GLU A 13 8.94 -7.84 -1.66
C GLU A 13 9.33 -6.36 -1.91
N VAL A 14 8.70 -5.45 -1.16
CA VAL A 14 8.92 -4.01 -1.27
C VAL A 14 10.18 -3.62 -0.49
N GLU A 15 11.08 -2.87 -1.12
CA GLU A 15 12.34 -2.41 -0.52
C GLU A 15 12.07 -1.47 0.67
N HIS A 16 13.03 -1.38 1.60
CA HIS A 16 12.84 -0.60 2.83
C HIS A 16 12.61 0.91 2.58
N GLU A 17 13.19 1.48 1.51
CA GLU A 17 12.99 2.88 1.16
C GLU A 17 11.58 3.18 0.68
N ASP A 18 10.94 2.23 0.00
CA ASP A 18 9.56 2.30 -0.43
C ASP A 18 8.58 2.33 0.76
N LEU A 19 8.96 1.79 1.92
CA LEU A 19 8.11 1.77 3.12
C LEU A 19 7.95 3.15 3.79
N LYS A 20 8.82 4.12 3.48
CA LYS A 20 8.77 5.46 4.07
C LYS A 20 7.47 6.20 3.73
N GLU A 21 6.90 5.93 2.56
CA GLU A 21 5.68 6.58 2.09
C GLU A 21 4.44 6.22 2.90
N VAL A 22 4.33 4.99 3.44
CA VAL A 22 3.16 4.65 4.27
C VAL A 22 3.35 4.99 5.74
N SER A 23 4.59 5.30 6.13
CA SER A 23 4.98 5.50 7.53
C SER A 23 4.46 6.80 8.14
N HIS A 24 4.15 7.81 7.30
CA HIS A 24 3.71 9.13 7.71
C HIS A 24 2.18 9.26 7.85
N TYR A 25 1.41 8.26 7.39
CA TYR A 25 -0.04 8.24 7.58
C TYR A 25 -0.40 8.09 9.06
N ASN A 26 -1.58 8.56 9.47
CA ASN A 26 -2.08 8.29 10.81
C ASN A 26 -2.46 6.80 10.97
N GLU A 27 -2.72 6.36 12.20
CA GLU A 27 -3.02 4.94 12.47
C GLU A 27 -4.29 4.43 11.77
N ASP A 28 -5.31 5.26 11.59
CA ASP A 28 -6.56 4.87 10.94
C ASP A 28 -6.34 4.61 9.44
N ASP A 29 -5.66 5.54 8.77
CA ASP A 29 -5.26 5.41 7.37
C ASP A 29 -4.36 4.19 7.17
N GLN A 30 -3.41 3.94 8.07
CA GLN A 30 -2.55 2.76 7.98
C GLN A 30 -3.34 1.44 8.13
N LYS A 31 -4.33 1.38 9.04
CA LYS A 31 -5.22 0.22 9.17
C LYS A 31 -6.07 0.03 7.92
N SER A 32 -6.61 1.11 7.36
CA SER A 32 -7.41 1.07 6.15
C SER A 32 -6.59 0.62 4.93
N ILE A 33 -5.36 1.11 4.80
CA ILE A 33 -4.39 0.65 3.81
C ILE A 33 -4.08 -0.83 3.99
N ALA A 34 -3.80 -1.29 5.21
CA ALA A 34 -3.52 -2.70 5.48
C ALA A 34 -4.71 -3.58 5.06
N ALA A 35 -5.94 -3.19 5.40
CA ALA A 35 -7.15 -3.90 5.01
C ALA A 35 -7.35 -3.95 3.48
N TYR A 36 -7.00 -2.88 2.78
CA TYR A 36 -7.03 -2.83 1.31
C TYR A 36 -6.01 -3.80 0.70
N LEU A 37 -4.74 -3.69 1.10
CA LEU A 37 -3.65 -4.52 0.57
C LEU A 37 -3.83 -6.01 0.91
N LYS A 38 -4.48 -6.33 2.03
CA LYS A 38 -4.77 -7.72 2.42
C LYS A 38 -5.72 -8.44 1.45
N LYS A 39 -6.52 -7.71 0.67
CA LYS A 39 -7.38 -8.32 -0.36
C LYS A 39 -6.61 -8.73 -1.62
N PHE A 40 -5.37 -8.28 -1.78
CA PHE A 40 -4.64 -8.46 -3.03
C PHE A 40 -4.20 -9.90 -3.23
N GLY A 41 -4.61 -10.48 -4.36
CA GLY A 41 -4.02 -11.70 -4.88
C GLY A 41 -2.64 -11.46 -5.50
N PRO A 42 -1.95 -12.54 -5.94
CA PRO A 42 -0.60 -12.45 -6.49
C PRO A 42 -0.43 -11.47 -7.66
N ARG A 43 -1.49 -11.28 -8.47
CA ARG A 43 -1.50 -10.35 -9.59
C ARG A 43 -1.58 -8.89 -9.14
N GLU A 44 -2.45 -8.60 -8.19
CA GLU A 44 -2.63 -7.25 -7.64
C GLU A 44 -1.40 -6.81 -6.85
N LYS A 45 -0.78 -7.73 -6.09
CA LYS A 45 0.50 -7.48 -5.41
C LYS A 45 1.57 -7.02 -6.40
N LYS A 46 1.75 -7.73 -7.52
CA LYS A 46 2.71 -7.36 -8.57
C LYS A 46 2.35 -6.03 -9.24
N ALA A 47 1.08 -5.81 -9.57
CA ALA A 47 0.64 -4.56 -10.18
C ALA A 47 0.89 -3.35 -9.26
N PHE A 48 0.68 -3.52 -7.96
CA PHE A 48 0.98 -2.51 -6.95
C PHE A 48 2.46 -2.15 -6.91
N VAL A 49 3.35 -3.16 -6.86
CA VAL A 49 4.80 -2.95 -6.86
C VAL A 49 5.23 -2.22 -8.14
N ILE A 50 4.73 -2.63 -9.31
CA ILE A 50 5.03 -1.97 -10.59
C ILE A 50 4.55 -0.51 -10.60
N ALA A 51 3.30 -0.26 -10.19
CA ALA A 51 2.74 1.08 -10.16
C ALA A 51 3.53 2.00 -9.21
N LYS A 52 3.93 1.46 -8.06
CA LYS A 52 4.75 2.17 -7.08
C LYS A 52 6.13 2.49 -7.63
N GLN A 53 6.83 1.52 -8.22
CA GLN A 53 8.13 1.73 -8.86
C GLN A 53 8.04 2.75 -10.00
N HIS A 54 6.96 2.73 -10.77
CA HIS A 54 6.76 3.66 -11.89
C HIS A 54 6.48 5.08 -11.43
N LEU A 55 5.71 5.25 -10.35
CA LEU A 55 5.32 6.57 -9.82
C LEU A 55 6.35 7.14 -8.82
N GLY A 56 7.20 6.28 -8.24
CA GLY A 56 8.25 6.66 -7.30
C GLY A 56 7.69 7.53 -6.16
N THR A 57 8.32 8.68 -5.93
CA THR A 57 7.90 9.65 -4.89
C THR A 57 6.55 10.33 -5.16
N SER A 58 5.98 10.15 -6.36
CA SER A 58 4.65 10.69 -6.70
C SER A 58 3.53 9.68 -6.42
N PHE A 59 3.86 8.45 -6.03
CA PHE A 59 2.86 7.49 -5.60
C PHE A 59 2.14 8.02 -4.36
N HIS A 60 0.85 7.72 -4.23
CA HIS A 60 0.07 8.06 -3.04
C HIS A 60 -1.14 7.14 -2.94
N ILE A 61 -1.05 6.13 -2.08
CA ILE A 61 -2.05 5.04 -2.02
C ILE A 61 -3.47 5.55 -1.73
N LEU A 62 -3.63 6.49 -0.79
CA LEU A 62 -4.95 7.04 -0.44
C LEU A 62 -5.61 7.83 -1.59
N ARG A 63 -4.83 8.27 -2.59
CA ARG A 63 -5.32 8.99 -3.76
C ARG A 63 -5.45 8.09 -4.99
N SER A 64 -5.00 6.83 -4.90
CA SER A 64 -5.11 5.89 -6.00
C SER A 64 -6.57 5.55 -6.29
N THR A 65 -6.89 5.32 -7.57
CA THR A 65 -8.25 4.96 -8.00
C THR A 65 -8.71 3.68 -7.30
N GLY A 66 -7.87 2.64 -7.31
CA GLY A 66 -8.22 1.35 -6.71
C GLY A 66 -8.55 1.43 -5.22
N TYR A 67 -7.79 2.22 -4.44
CA TYR A 67 -8.10 2.41 -3.02
C TYR A 67 -9.42 3.16 -2.80
N ASN A 68 -9.67 4.21 -3.59
CA ASN A 68 -10.90 5.00 -3.49
C ASN A 68 -12.13 4.22 -3.95
N GLU A 69 -12.01 3.33 -4.93
CA GLU A 69 -13.08 2.41 -5.33
C GLU A 69 -13.35 1.36 -4.27
N TRP A 70 -12.30 0.76 -3.71
CA TRP A 70 -12.43 -0.19 -2.61
C TRP A 70 -13.10 0.43 -1.38
N LYS A 71 -12.76 1.68 -1.02
CA LYS A 71 -13.35 2.39 0.12
C LYS A 71 -14.85 2.67 -0.05
N LYS A 72 -15.36 2.63 -1.28
CA LYS A 72 -16.80 2.78 -1.58
C LYS A 72 -17.57 1.46 -1.54
N THR A 73 -16.87 0.32 -1.42
CA THR A 73 -17.47 -1.02 -1.35
C THR A 73 -17.86 -1.36 0.09
#